data_AF-A0A0H4XL86-F1
#
_entry.id   AF-A0A0H4XL86-F1
#
_cell.length_a   1.000
_cell.length_b   1.000
_cell.length_c   1.000
_cell.angle_alpha   90.00
_cell.angle_beta   90.00
_cell.angle_gamma   90.00
#
_symmetry.space_group_name_H-M   'P 1'
#
loop_
_entity.id
_entity.type
_entity.pdbx_description
1 polymer ?
#
loop_
_entity_poly.entity_id
_entity_poly.type
_entity_poly.pdbx_seq_one_letter_code
_entity_poly.pdbx_strand_id
1 'polypeptide(L)'
;MYVPAVPRPRGKLIKHHLFPQEPRLAAWFRAAGIDIHQFTMVVPEHVHWRIHSGKGMGPGGAWNNAWRRFVVANPRPPSKDVIMRHAIELAFRFELSGPVVPYNVPITPGMGGSRIEAL
;
A
#
# COMPACT_ATOMS: atom_id res chain seq x y z
N MET A 1 28.21 2.72 -23.12
CA MET A 1 27.18 3.37 -22.28
C MET A 1 27.08 2.56 -20.99
N TYR A 2 27.62 3.06 -19.88
CA TYR A 2 27.55 2.38 -18.59
C TYR A 2 26.27 2.85 -17.90
N VAL A 3 25.28 1.97 -17.78
CA VAL A 3 24.12 2.21 -16.90
C VAL A 3 24.60 1.86 -15.50
N PRO A 4 24.74 2.82 -14.56
CA PRO A 4 25.14 2.49 -13.21
C PRO A 4 24.11 1.53 -12.61
N ALA A 5 24.58 0.45 -12.01
CA ALA A 5 23.73 -0.50 -11.31
C ALA A 5 22.99 0.25 -10.19
N VAL A 6 21.68 0.47 -10.38
CA VAL A 6 20.81 1.06 -9.38
C VAL A 6 20.89 0.18 -8.12
N PRO A 7 21.26 0.72 -6.95
CA PRO A 7 21.35 -0.07 -5.74
C PRO A 7 20.01 -0.74 -5.44
N ARG A 8 20.01 -2.08 -5.36
CA ARG A 8 18.81 -2.82 -4.92
C ARG A 8 18.39 -2.30 -3.53
N PRO A 9 17.08 -2.15 -3.25
CA PRO A 9 16.61 -1.78 -1.92
C PRO A 9 17.31 -2.68 -0.89
N ARG A 10 18.01 -2.07 0.08
CA ARG A 10 18.70 -2.85 1.10
C ARG A 10 17.65 -3.48 2.02
N GLY A 11 17.63 -4.81 2.10
CA GLY A 11 16.74 -5.57 2.96
C GLY A 11 15.70 -6.41 2.22
N LYS A 12 14.91 -7.17 2.98
CA LYS A 12 13.85 -8.03 2.47
C LYS A 12 12.72 -7.19 1.88
N LEU A 13 12.28 -7.55 0.68
CA LEU A 13 11.07 -7.00 0.06
C LEU A 13 9.86 -7.82 0.49
N ILE A 14 8.78 -7.15 0.82
CA ILE A 14 7.50 -7.79 1.15
C ILE A 14 6.34 -7.07 0.48
N LYS A 15 5.20 -7.73 0.43
CA LYS A 15 3.96 -7.16 -0.11
C LYS A 15 3.18 -6.47 0.98
N HIS A 16 2.78 -5.24 0.71
CA HIS A 16 1.86 -4.48 1.52
C HIS A 16 0.54 -4.31 0.77
N HIS A 17 -0.60 -4.63 1.39
CA HIS A 17 -1.89 -4.43 0.73
C HIS A 17 -2.26 -2.95 0.73
N LEU A 18 -2.57 -2.39 -0.45
CA LEU A 18 -3.07 -1.02 -0.56
C LEU A 18 -4.44 -0.87 0.10
N PHE A 19 -5.25 -1.93 0.07
CA PHE A 19 -6.53 -2.01 0.76
C PHE A 19 -6.43 -3.00 1.94
N PRO A 20 -6.66 -2.57 3.19
CA PRO A 20 -6.49 -3.42 4.37
C PRO A 20 -7.26 -4.74 4.34
N GLN A 21 -6.63 -5.81 4.83
CA GLN A 21 -7.26 -7.12 5.04
C GLN A 21 -8.15 -7.19 6.31
N GLU A 22 -8.17 -6.14 7.13
CA GLU A 22 -9.02 -6.10 8.31
C GLU A 22 -10.48 -6.40 7.92
N PRO A 23 -11.17 -7.36 8.56
CA PRO A 23 -12.42 -7.91 8.06
C PRO A 23 -13.50 -6.86 7.72
N ARG A 24 -13.64 -5.82 8.57
CA ARG A 24 -14.62 -4.75 8.34
C ARG A 24 -14.27 -3.89 7.14
N LEU A 25 -12.99 -3.55 6.97
CA LEU A 25 -12.52 -2.77 5.83
C LEU A 25 -12.59 -3.59 4.54
N ALA A 26 -12.14 -4.84 4.57
CA ALA A 26 -12.21 -5.78 3.45
C ALA A 26 -13.65 -5.96 2.94
N ALA A 27 -14.63 -6.10 3.86
CA ALA A 27 -16.03 -6.18 3.50
C ALA A 27 -16.54 -4.91 2.80
N TRP A 28 -16.11 -3.73 3.26
CA TRP A 28 -16.46 -2.44 2.65
C TRP A 28 -15.87 -2.30 1.24
N PHE A 29 -14.61 -2.69 1.03
CA PHE A 29 -13.99 -2.68 -0.31
C PHE A 29 -14.67 -3.66 -1.27
N ARG A 30 -15.04 -4.84 -0.77
CA ARG A 30 -15.79 -5.82 -1.56
C ARG A 30 -17.15 -5.26 -2.01
N ALA A 31 -17.86 -4.56 -1.13
CA ALA A 31 -19.10 -3.87 -1.48
C ALA A 31 -18.89 -2.77 -2.54
N ALA A 32 -17.69 -2.20 -2.61
CA ALA A 32 -17.28 -1.25 -3.64
C ALA A 32 -16.76 -1.90 -4.95
N GLY A 33 -16.81 -3.24 -5.07
CA GLY A 33 -16.30 -3.95 -6.25
C GLY A 33 -14.76 -3.97 -6.36
N ILE A 34 -14.07 -3.91 -5.22
CA ILE A 34 -12.59 -3.97 -5.15
C ILE A 34 -12.17 -5.31 -4.53
N ASP A 35 -11.49 -6.13 -5.33
CA ASP A 35 -10.73 -7.28 -4.82
C ASP A 35 -9.38 -6.79 -4.29
N ILE A 36 -9.23 -6.78 -2.96
CA ILE A 36 -8.05 -6.26 -2.28
C ILE A 36 -6.77 -7.04 -2.63
N HIS A 37 -6.88 -8.31 -3.04
CA HIS A 37 -5.74 -9.15 -3.39
C HIS A 37 -5.12 -8.77 -4.74
N GLN A 38 -5.80 -8.00 -5.58
CA GLN A 38 -5.22 -7.47 -6.82
C GLN A 38 -4.26 -6.30 -6.59
N PHE A 39 -4.25 -5.71 -5.39
CA PHE A 39 -3.59 -4.43 -5.12
C PHE A 39 -2.63 -4.52 -3.94
N THR A 40 -1.47 -5.14 -4.17
CA THR A 40 -0.35 -5.10 -3.23
C THR A 40 0.80 -4.31 -3.79
N MET A 41 1.49 -3.53 -2.96
CA MET A 41 2.72 -2.82 -3.33
C MET A 41 3.92 -3.55 -2.76
N VAL A 42 4.94 -3.79 -3.58
CA VAL A 42 6.21 -4.36 -3.12
C VAL A 42 7.03 -3.24 -2.47
N VAL A 43 7.32 -3.39 -1.18
CA VAL A 43 8.02 -2.38 -0.37
C VAL A 43 9.12 -3.03 0.47
N PRO A 44 10.14 -2.29 0.91
CA PRO A 44 11.07 -2.76 1.93
C PRO A 44 10.36 -3.11 3.24
N GLU A 45 10.76 -4.21 3.90
CA GLU A 45 10.14 -4.70 5.14
C GLU A 45 10.10 -3.64 6.25
N HIS A 46 11.15 -2.83 6.40
CA HIS A 46 11.17 -1.75 7.39
C HIS A 46 10.11 -0.66 7.12
N VAL A 47 9.80 -0.38 5.85
CA VAL A 47 8.73 0.57 5.47
C VAL A 47 7.37 0.01 5.87
N HIS A 48 7.13 -1.27 5.58
CA HIS A 48 5.89 -1.96 5.97
C HIS A 48 5.70 -1.97 7.49
N TRP A 49 6.76 -2.22 8.27
CA TRP A 49 6.67 -2.16 9.73
C TRP A 49 6.40 -0.75 10.25
N ARG A 50 7.05 0.28 9.68
CA ARG A 50 6.83 1.67 10.08
C ARG A 50 5.35 2.08 9.97
N ILE A 51 4.68 1.72 8.88
CA ILE A 51 3.28 2.11 8.63
C ILE A 51 2.24 1.29 9.40
N HIS A 52 2.59 0.05 9.76
CA HIS A 52 1.76 -0.80 10.64
C HIS A 52 2.10 -0.66 12.13
N SER A 53 3.05 0.21 12.45
CA SER A 53 3.34 0.64 13.82
C SER A 53 2.53 1.88 14.20
N GLY A 54 2.56 2.25 15.49
CA GLY A 54 1.97 3.47 16.01
C GLY A 54 1.21 3.24 17.32
N LYS A 55 1.72 3.82 18.41
CA LYS A 55 1.05 3.74 19.73
C LYS A 55 -0.34 4.37 19.62
N GLY A 56 -1.36 3.63 20.06
CA GLY A 56 -2.75 4.11 20.05
C GLY A 56 -3.48 4.05 18.69
N MET A 57 -2.86 3.54 17.62
CA MET A 57 -3.51 3.46 16.30
C MET A 57 -4.37 2.20 16.09
N GLY A 58 -4.28 1.25 17.02
CA GLY A 58 -4.97 -0.04 16.97
C GLY A 58 -4.32 -1.04 15.99
N PRO A 59 -4.98 -2.19 15.73
CA PRO A 59 -4.47 -3.20 14.79
C PRO A 59 -4.23 -2.62 13.39
N GLY A 60 -3.12 -3.01 12.76
CA GLY A 60 -2.74 -2.49 11.44
C GLY A 60 -2.20 -1.05 11.43
N GLY A 61 -1.97 -0.44 12.60
CA GLY A 61 -1.22 0.80 12.76
C GLY A 61 -1.83 2.01 12.05
N ALA A 62 -0.97 2.95 11.69
CA ALA A 62 -1.37 4.20 11.05
C ALA A 62 -2.06 3.97 9.69
N TRP A 63 -1.65 2.94 8.94
CA TRP A 63 -2.27 2.60 7.65
C TRP A 63 -3.75 2.23 7.78
N ASN A 64 -4.07 1.25 8.62
CA ASN A 64 -5.47 0.87 8.83
C ASN A 64 -6.25 2.00 9.49
N ASN A 65 -5.65 2.78 10.38
CA ASN A 65 -6.33 3.92 11.00
C ASN A 65 -6.77 4.96 9.96
N ALA A 66 -5.91 5.29 8.99
CA ALA A 66 -6.25 6.20 7.90
C ALA A 66 -7.43 5.68 7.07
N TRP A 67 -7.41 4.39 6.69
CA TRP A 67 -8.53 3.76 5.99
C TRP A 67 -9.81 3.73 6.81
N ARG A 68 -9.75 3.47 8.13
CA ARG A 68 -10.94 3.52 9.00
C ARG A 68 -11.57 4.90 8.99
N ARG A 69 -10.78 5.97 9.05
CA ARG A 69 -11.31 7.35 9.00
C ARG A 69 -12.06 7.59 7.68
N PHE A 70 -11.49 7.16 6.56
CA PHE A 70 -12.13 7.29 5.26
C PHE A 70 -13.44 6.49 5.17
N VAL A 71 -13.45 5.24 5.62
CA VAL A 71 -14.65 4.38 5.62
C VAL A 71 -15.74 4.89 6.56
N VAL A 72 -15.38 5.41 7.74
CA VAL A 72 -16.33 6.02 8.68
C VAL A 72 -17.00 7.26 8.06
N ALA A 73 -16.24 8.07 7.33
CA ALA A 73 -16.79 9.22 6.61
C ALA A 73 -17.64 8.83 5.38
N ASN A 74 -17.48 7.60 4.88
CA ASN A 74 -18.15 7.09 3.68
C ASN A 74 -18.83 5.73 3.95
N PRO A 75 -19.90 5.69 4.77
CA PRO A 75 -20.56 4.44 5.12
C PRO A 75 -21.14 3.69 3.91
N ARG A 76 -21.54 4.43 2.86
CA ARG A 76 -21.76 3.88 1.52
C ARG A 76 -20.52 4.15 0.67
N PRO A 77 -19.92 3.14 0.02
CA PRO A 77 -18.74 3.37 -0.80
C PRO A 77 -19.00 4.37 -1.93
N PRO A 78 -18.11 5.37 -2.14
CA PRO A 78 -18.15 6.22 -3.31
C PRO A 78 -17.69 5.42 -4.56
N SER A 79 -17.59 6.10 -5.71
CA SER A 79 -17.10 5.44 -6.91
C SER A 79 -15.68 4.87 -6.71
N LYS A 80 -15.39 3.77 -7.42
CA LYS A 80 -14.07 3.10 -7.37
C LYS A 80 -12.92 4.07 -7.60
N ASP A 81 -13.07 5.04 -8.51
CA ASP A 81 -12.04 6.04 -8.80
C ASP A 81 -11.72 6.95 -7.60
N VAL A 82 -12.71 7.31 -6.77
CA VAL A 82 -12.48 8.08 -5.54
C VAL A 82 -11.65 7.25 -4.56
N ILE A 83 -11.98 5.96 -4.43
CA ILE A 83 -11.28 5.03 -3.53
C ILE A 83 -9.83 4.80 -4.01
N MET A 84 -9.63 4.63 -5.32
CA MET A 84 -8.29 4.49 -5.91
C MET A 84 -7.44 5.75 -5.72
N ARG A 85 -8.03 6.95 -5.91
CA ARG A 85 -7.35 8.22 -5.63
C ARG A 85 -6.94 8.33 -4.17
N HIS A 86 -7.80 7.92 -3.24
CA HIS A 86 -7.44 7.92 -1.83
C HIS A 86 -6.31 6.94 -1.52
N ALA A 87 -6.29 5.76 -2.15
CA ALA A 87 -5.16 4.82 -2.00
C ALA A 87 -3.82 5.43 -2.46
N ILE A 88 -3.83 6.18 -3.57
CA ILE A 88 -2.67 6.91 -4.08
C ILE A 88 -2.26 8.03 -3.09
N GLU A 89 -3.22 8.80 -2.59
CA GLU A 89 -2.99 9.84 -1.57
C GLU A 89 -2.31 9.26 -0.32
N LEU A 90 -2.81 8.13 0.19
CA LEU A 90 -2.19 7.44 1.32
C LEU A 90 -0.79 6.94 0.98
N ALA A 91 -0.56 6.40 -0.22
CA ALA A 91 0.77 5.99 -0.64
C ALA A 91 1.76 7.17 -0.62
N PHE A 92 1.37 8.33 -1.15
CA PHE A 92 2.18 9.55 -1.04
C PHE A 92 2.40 9.99 0.41
N ARG A 93 1.33 10.08 1.21
CA ARG A 93 1.36 10.52 2.61
C ARG A 93 2.27 9.67 3.49
N PHE A 94 2.32 8.36 3.24
CA PHE A 94 3.14 7.43 4.01
C PHE A 94 4.50 7.13 3.36
N GLU A 95 4.82 7.79 2.24
CA GLU A 95 6.04 7.59 1.45
C GLU A 95 6.21 6.13 1.00
N LEU A 96 5.11 5.53 0.53
CA LEU A 96 5.07 4.18 -0.04
C LEU A 96 5.31 4.28 -1.53
N SER A 97 6.37 3.60 -1.99
CA SER A 97 6.70 3.47 -3.40
C SER A 97 7.11 2.05 -3.73
N GLY A 98 6.77 1.62 -4.94
CA GLY A 98 7.03 0.28 -5.45
C GLY A 98 6.01 -0.14 -6.51
N PRO A 99 6.27 -1.23 -7.23
CA PRO A 99 5.31 -1.75 -8.19
C PRO A 99 4.07 -2.29 -7.48
N VAL A 100 2.91 -2.05 -8.08
CA VAL A 100 1.65 -2.66 -7.66
C VAL A 100 1.47 -3.98 -8.41
N VAL A 101 1.29 -5.06 -7.67
CA VAL A 101 1.14 -6.42 -8.19
C VAL A 101 0.03 -7.17 -7.43
N PRO A 102 -0.62 -8.16 -8.06
CA PRO A 102 -1.51 -9.08 -7.34
C PRO A 102 -0.77 -9.87 -6.26
N TYR A 103 -1.45 -10.23 -5.17
CA TYR A 103 -0.88 -10.89 -4.00
C TYR A 103 -0.33 -12.30 -4.31
N ASN A 104 -0.92 -13.01 -5.28
CA ASN A 104 -0.47 -14.34 -5.70
C ASN A 104 0.76 -14.34 -6.63
N VAL A 105 1.22 -13.20 -7.13
CA VAL A 105 2.40 -13.11 -8.02
C VAL A 105 3.70 -13.12 -7.20
N PRO A 106 4.66 -14.03 -7.41
CA PRO A 106 5.93 -14.01 -6.65
C PRO A 106 6.70 -12.68 -6.80
N ILE A 107 7.38 -12.24 -5.75
CA ILE A 107 8.31 -11.09 -5.85
C ILE A 107 9.53 -11.56 -6.65
N THR A 108 9.76 -11.00 -7.84
CA THR A 108 10.90 -11.34 -8.69
C THR A 108 12.03 -10.30 -8.57
N PRO A 109 13.29 -10.70 -8.82
CA PRO A 109 14.40 -9.76 -8.90
C PRO A 109 14.13 -8.69 -9.98
N GLY A 110 14.11 -7.42 -9.58
CA GLY A 110 13.82 -6.28 -10.48
C GLY A 110 12.61 -5.42 -10.08
N MET A 111 11.76 -5.90 -9.16
CA MET A 111 10.58 -5.16 -8.67
C MET A 111 10.89 -4.07 -7.61
N GLY A 112 12.15 -3.66 -7.43
CA GLY A 112 12.50 -2.52 -6.56
C GLY A 112 12.26 -1.22 -7.31
N GLY A 113 11.34 -0.37 -6.84
CA GLY A 113 11.00 0.89 -7.51
C GLY A 113 12.21 1.82 -7.71
N SER A 114 12.15 2.61 -8.80
CA SER A 114 13.08 3.70 -9.10
C SER A 114 12.81 4.92 -8.23
N ARG A 115 13.85 5.52 -7.65
CA ARG A 115 13.76 6.79 -6.90
C ARG A 115 13.46 7.95 -7.84
N ILE A 116 12.46 8.78 -7.52
CA ILE A 116 12.38 10.15 -8.03
C ILE A 116 13.35 10.96 -7.17
N GLU A 117 14.50 11.35 -7.73
CA GLU A 117 15.31 12.41 -7.13
C GLU A 117 14.76 13.75 -7.65
N ALA A 118 14.36 14.61 -6.72
CA ALA A 118 13.99 15.98 -7.02
C ALA A 118 15.22 16.74 -7.55
N LEU A 119 15.02 17.47 -8.64
CA LEU A 119 15.96 18.43 -9.22
C LEU A 119 16.18 19.63 -8.29
#